data_AF-A0A2T1M014-F1
#
_entry.id   AF-A0A2T1M014-F1
#
_cell.length_a   1.000
_cell.length_b   1.000
_cell.length_c   1.000
_cell.angle_alpha   90.00
_cell.angle_beta   90.00
_cell.angle_gamma   90.00
#
_symmetry.space_group_name_H-M   'P 1'
#
loop_
_entity.id
_entity.type
_entity.pdbx_description
1 polymer ?
#
loop_
_entity_poly.entity_id
_entity_poly.type
_entity_poly.pdbx_seq_one_letter_code
_entity_poly.pdbx_strand_id
1 'polypeptide(L)'
;MNSQFNLPLTDLSIERSLEQYLLINLSSFNINSLSFYLIHSELGIIYQCSIALKLAKGNLKLAQEINHKIIYNCLVLEAKYQLEIEVFCNNYGLLEFLIKYSEINQWLQKLPELFLANYPLSLFNQHPTDINDEIFLIQYAHARCCSLLRLGHLDHLIQLKTLDFHQLTWFWLSPNLVIFNHIIWQQAEEQELIAQIIKVIDGKDRVNSIKIASDLSNTFLKFEQSCRIWGEVKRQDLTLAQARLGMIAIVQLLLRFGLTEKLGVIPLMEL
;
A
#
# COMPACT_ATOMS: atom_id res chain seq x y z
N MET A 1 -3.91 -11.19 -25.54
CA MET A 1 -4.90 -10.09 -25.66
C MET A 1 -4.85 -9.36 -24.34
N ASN A 2 -4.45 -8.08 -24.39
CA ASN A 2 -4.37 -7.24 -23.21
C ASN A 2 -5.54 -6.26 -23.30
N SER A 3 -6.24 -6.06 -22.20
CA SER A 3 -7.27 -5.02 -22.09
C SER A 3 -6.84 -4.04 -21.01
N GLN A 4 -7.26 -2.79 -21.15
CA GLN A 4 -7.08 -1.78 -20.14
C GLN A 4 -8.45 -1.38 -19.60
N PHE A 5 -8.55 -1.20 -18.29
CA PHE A 5 -9.76 -0.68 -17.67
C PHE A 5 -9.42 0.17 -16.45
N ASN A 6 -10.36 1.04 -16.10
CA ASN A 6 -10.26 1.84 -14.90
C ASN A 6 -10.90 1.09 -13.73
N LEU A 7 -10.10 0.68 -12.75
CA LEU A 7 -10.59 0.06 -11.54
C LEU A 7 -11.10 1.14 -10.59
N PRO A 8 -12.41 1.17 -10.26
CA PRO A 8 -12.92 2.08 -9.25
C PRO A 8 -12.38 1.68 -7.86
N LEU A 9 -11.77 2.64 -7.15
CA LEU A 9 -11.38 2.44 -5.77
C LEU A 9 -12.58 2.74 -4.86
N THR A 10 -13.20 1.67 -4.37
CA THR A 10 -14.33 1.71 -3.41
C THR A 10 -13.85 1.79 -1.95
N ASP A 11 -12.58 1.46 -1.72
CA ASP A 11 -11.86 1.49 -0.44
C ASP A 11 -10.37 1.79 -0.76
N LEU A 12 -9.53 1.87 0.26
CA LEU A 12 -8.08 1.96 0.12
C LEU A 12 -7.45 0.69 -0.49
N SER A 13 -8.06 -0.47 -0.25
CA SER A 13 -7.53 -1.76 -0.66
C SER A 13 -7.77 -1.99 -2.15
N ILE A 14 -6.66 -2.12 -2.88
CA ILE A 14 -6.65 -2.46 -4.29
C ILE A 14 -7.14 -3.91 -4.46
N GLU A 15 -6.70 -4.83 -3.59
CA GLU A 15 -7.15 -6.23 -3.62
C GLU A 15 -8.67 -6.34 -3.48
N ARG A 16 -9.28 -5.60 -2.55
CA ARG A 16 -10.72 -5.59 -2.33
C ARG A 16 -11.48 -4.98 -3.51
N SER A 17 -10.96 -3.91 -4.11
CA SER A 17 -11.56 -3.34 -5.32
C SER A 17 -11.49 -4.32 -6.50
N LEU A 18 -10.38 -5.04 -6.68
CA LEU A 18 -10.26 -6.11 -7.66
C LEU A 18 -11.22 -7.28 -7.39
N GLU A 19 -11.39 -7.67 -6.13
CA GLU A 19 -12.34 -8.71 -5.71
C GLU A 19 -13.76 -8.32 -6.09
N GLN A 20 -14.19 -7.11 -5.72
CA GLN A 20 -15.53 -6.60 -6.06
C GLN A 20 -15.75 -6.53 -7.56
N TYR A 21 -14.74 -6.04 -8.30
CA TYR A 21 -14.78 -5.99 -9.75
C TYR A 21 -15.00 -7.38 -10.36
N LEU A 22 -14.23 -8.39 -9.92
CA LEU A 22 -14.36 -9.75 -10.42
C LEU A 22 -15.70 -10.39 -10.04
N LEU A 23 -16.19 -10.17 -8.81
CA LEU A 23 -17.48 -10.70 -8.37
C LEU A 23 -18.66 -10.14 -9.19
N ILE A 24 -18.61 -8.87 -9.59
CA ILE A 24 -19.63 -8.27 -10.47
C ILE A 24 -19.62 -8.96 -11.84
N ASN A 25 -18.43 -9.08 -12.45
CA ASN A 25 -18.26 -9.68 -13.78
C ASN A 25 -18.51 -11.20 -13.79
N LEU A 26 -18.37 -11.87 -12.64
CA LEU A 26 -18.57 -13.30 -12.47
C LEU A 26 -19.83 -13.64 -11.68
N SER A 27 -20.80 -12.72 -11.59
CA SER A 27 -22.04 -12.88 -10.80
C SER A 27 -22.88 -14.12 -11.15
N SER A 28 -22.69 -14.69 -12.35
CA SER A 28 -23.31 -15.96 -12.77
C SER A 28 -22.68 -17.20 -12.13
N PHE A 29 -21.51 -17.08 -11.48
CA PHE A 29 -20.80 -18.16 -10.83
C PHE A 29 -20.91 -18.05 -9.30
N ASN A 30 -21.12 -19.18 -8.63
CA ASN A 30 -21.12 -19.23 -7.17
C ASN A 30 -19.68 -19.22 -6.64
N ILE A 31 -19.11 -18.02 -6.46
CA ILE A 31 -17.74 -17.80 -6.00
C ILE A 31 -17.78 -17.38 -4.54
N ASN A 32 -17.25 -18.23 -3.66
CA ASN A 32 -17.25 -17.97 -2.21
C ASN A 32 -16.10 -17.05 -1.77
N SER A 33 -14.96 -17.09 -2.47
CA SER A 33 -13.82 -16.22 -2.18
C SER A 33 -12.84 -16.14 -3.36
N LEU A 34 -12.26 -14.94 -3.52
CA LEU A 34 -11.14 -14.71 -4.42
C LEU A 34 -9.85 -14.64 -3.60
N SER A 35 -8.74 -15.01 -4.23
CA SER A 35 -7.43 -14.99 -3.59
C SER A 35 -6.44 -14.42 -4.59
N PHE A 36 -5.77 -13.34 -4.21
CA PHE A 36 -4.77 -12.70 -5.04
C PHE A 36 -3.37 -12.93 -4.49
N TYR A 37 -2.43 -13.11 -5.39
CA TYR A 37 -1.00 -13.14 -5.08
C TYR A 37 -0.35 -11.90 -5.66
N LEU A 38 0.38 -11.16 -4.82
CA LEU A 38 1.07 -9.93 -5.20
C LEU A 38 2.48 -10.27 -5.70
N ILE A 39 2.83 -9.78 -6.89
CA ILE A 39 4.14 -10.00 -7.52
C ILE A 39 4.71 -8.66 -8.00
N HIS A 40 6.02 -8.52 -7.89
CA HIS A 40 6.75 -7.40 -8.48
C HIS A 40 7.10 -7.67 -9.94
N SER A 41 7.01 -6.63 -10.77
CA SER A 41 7.49 -6.62 -12.13
C SER A 41 8.28 -5.34 -12.40
N GLU A 42 8.99 -5.28 -13.52
CA GLU A 42 9.72 -4.07 -13.93
C GLU A 42 8.79 -2.87 -14.20
N LEU A 43 7.53 -3.13 -14.55
CA LEU A 43 6.57 -2.11 -14.98
C LEU A 43 5.57 -1.70 -13.89
N GLY A 44 5.44 -2.51 -12.85
CA GLY A 44 4.42 -2.31 -11.83
C GLY A 44 4.33 -3.44 -10.84
N ILE A 45 3.20 -3.45 -10.15
CA ILE A 45 2.80 -4.54 -9.27
C ILE A 45 1.70 -5.34 -9.97
N ILE A 46 1.83 -6.66 -9.91
CA ILE A 46 0.90 -7.60 -10.52
C ILE A 46 0.12 -8.30 -9.43
N TYR A 47 -1.20 -8.25 -9.53
CA TYR A 47 -2.10 -9.12 -8.78
C TYR A 47 -2.45 -10.33 -9.65
N GLN A 48 -2.11 -11.53 -9.19
CA GLN A 48 -2.46 -12.78 -9.87
C GLN A 48 -3.67 -13.44 -9.21
N CYS A 49 -4.65 -13.82 -10.02
CA CYS A 49 -5.84 -14.53 -9.58
C CYS A 49 -5.97 -15.89 -10.30
N SER A 50 -6.21 -16.95 -9.53
CA SER A 50 -6.38 -18.31 -10.05
C SER A 50 -7.85 -18.68 -10.36
N ILE A 51 -8.75 -17.70 -10.41
CA ILE A 51 -10.19 -17.96 -10.51
C ILE A 51 -10.57 -18.76 -11.75
N ALA A 52 -9.99 -18.47 -12.92
CA ALA A 52 -10.30 -19.21 -14.13
C ALA A 52 -9.84 -20.67 -14.07
N LEU A 53 -8.68 -20.96 -13.45
CA LEU A 53 -8.25 -22.33 -13.21
C LEU A 53 -9.21 -23.07 -12.27
N LYS A 54 -9.71 -22.41 -11.22
CA LYS A 54 -10.71 -22.98 -10.31
C LYS A 54 -12.01 -23.31 -11.06
N LEU A 55 -12.52 -22.37 -11.87
CA LEU A 55 -13.73 -22.56 -12.67
C LEU A 55 -13.57 -23.64 -13.74
N ALA A 56 -12.38 -23.73 -14.35
CA ALA A 56 -12.04 -24.73 -15.36
C ALA A 56 -11.69 -26.11 -14.78
N LYS A 57 -11.73 -26.28 -13.45
CA LYS A 57 -11.32 -27.51 -12.74
C LYS A 57 -9.90 -27.97 -13.15
N GLY A 58 -8.99 -27.01 -13.33
CA GLY A 58 -7.59 -27.26 -13.71
C GLY A 58 -7.34 -27.49 -15.20
N ASN A 59 -8.37 -27.44 -16.07
CA ASN A 59 -8.14 -27.50 -17.52
C ASN A 59 -7.60 -26.17 -18.04
N LEU A 60 -6.33 -26.16 -18.47
CA LEU A 60 -5.62 -24.95 -18.90
C LEU A 60 -6.29 -24.25 -20.08
N LYS A 61 -6.71 -25.00 -21.11
CA LYS A 61 -7.32 -24.41 -22.32
C LYS A 61 -8.65 -23.73 -21.97
N LEU A 62 -9.48 -24.39 -21.17
CA LEU A 62 -10.74 -23.82 -20.70
C LEU A 62 -10.50 -22.62 -19.78
N ALA A 63 -9.48 -22.65 -18.92
CA ALA A 63 -9.12 -21.51 -18.08
C ALA A 63 -8.72 -20.28 -18.92
N GLN A 64 -7.94 -20.48 -19.98
CA GLN A 64 -7.60 -19.42 -20.92
C GLN A 64 -8.84 -18.86 -21.62
N GLU A 65 -9.76 -19.72 -22.08
CA GLU A 65 -11.04 -19.29 -22.67
C GLU A 65 -11.90 -18.49 -21.68
N ILE A 66 -11.96 -18.89 -20.41
CA ILE A 66 -12.65 -18.15 -19.34
C ILE A 66 -11.98 -16.78 -19.12
N ASN A 67 -10.65 -16.72 -18.99
CA ASN A 67 -9.93 -15.47 -18.84
C ASN A 67 -10.17 -14.53 -20.02
N HIS A 68 -10.16 -15.03 -21.26
CA HIS A 68 -10.47 -14.21 -22.43
C HIS A 68 -11.87 -13.61 -22.38
N LYS A 69 -12.86 -14.37 -21.90
CA LYS A 69 -14.23 -13.84 -21.70
C LYS A 69 -14.29 -12.77 -20.62
N ILE A 70 -13.57 -12.96 -19.50
CA ILE A 70 -13.48 -11.96 -18.43
C ILE A 70 -12.86 -10.67 -18.97
N ILE A 71 -11.73 -10.78 -19.68
CA ILE A 71 -11.00 -9.65 -20.26
C ILE A 71 -11.84 -8.91 -21.30
N TYR A 72 -12.59 -9.65 -22.13
CA TYR A 72 -13.44 -9.04 -23.16
C TYR A 72 -14.65 -8.32 -22.57
N ASN A 73 -15.20 -8.83 -21.47
CA ASN A 73 -16.36 -8.25 -20.80
C ASN A 73 -15.97 -7.20 -19.75
N CYS A 74 -14.73 -6.70 -19.76
CA CYS A 74 -14.27 -5.72 -18.79
C CYS A 74 -15.16 -4.46 -18.82
N LEU A 75 -16.01 -4.32 -17.81
CA LEU A 75 -16.86 -3.14 -17.63
C LEU A 75 -16.01 -1.96 -17.14
N VAL A 76 -16.23 -0.79 -17.73
CA VAL A 76 -15.74 0.48 -17.19
C VAL A 76 -16.74 0.95 -16.15
N LEU A 77 -16.30 1.06 -14.90
CA LEU A 77 -17.13 1.56 -13.80
C LEU A 77 -16.70 2.99 -13.45
N GLU A 78 -17.63 3.93 -13.48
CA GLU A 78 -17.37 5.31 -13.07
C GLU A 78 -17.18 5.40 -11.54
N ALA A 79 -16.10 6.04 -11.12
CA ALA A 79 -15.85 6.36 -9.71
C ALA A 79 -15.03 7.64 -9.58
N LYS A 80 -15.10 8.26 -8.40
CA LYS A 80 -14.34 9.47 -8.05
C LYS A 80 -12.83 9.23 -8.11
N TYR A 81 -12.39 8.03 -7.74
CA TYR A 81 -10.99 7.60 -7.79
C TYR A 81 -10.89 6.29 -8.57
N GLN A 82 -9.95 6.25 -9.51
CA GLN A 82 -9.73 5.12 -10.38
C GLN A 82 -8.23 4.87 -10.56
N LEU A 83 -7.86 3.61 -10.80
CA LEU A 83 -6.53 3.22 -11.25
C LEU A 83 -6.62 2.63 -12.64
N GLU A 84 -5.73 3.03 -13.54
CA GLU A 84 -5.60 2.34 -14.82
C GLU A 84 -4.94 0.97 -14.60
N ILE A 85 -5.62 -0.11 -15.01
CA ILE A 85 -5.14 -1.47 -14.84
C ILE A 85 -5.08 -2.17 -16.20
N GLU A 86 -3.95 -2.82 -16.46
CA GLU A 86 -3.83 -3.73 -17.60
C GLU A 86 -4.16 -5.16 -17.15
N VAL A 87 -5.06 -5.81 -17.87
CA VAL A 87 -5.47 -7.19 -17.61
C VAL A 87 -5.03 -8.10 -18.73
N PHE A 88 -4.40 -9.20 -18.36
CA PHE A 88 -3.97 -10.21 -19.30
C PHE A 88 -4.02 -11.61 -18.69
N CYS A 89 -4.04 -12.61 -19.55
CA CYS A 89 -3.95 -14.02 -19.17
C CYS A 89 -2.53 -14.48 -19.39
N ASN A 90 -1.92 -15.11 -18.39
CA ASN A 90 -0.61 -15.72 -18.56
C ASN A 90 -0.71 -17.15 -19.14
N ASN A 91 0.44 -17.74 -19.46
CA ASN A 91 0.52 -19.08 -20.05
C ASN A 91 0.07 -20.20 -19.10
N TYR A 92 -0.05 -19.92 -17.81
CA TYR A 92 -0.48 -20.86 -16.78
C TYR A 92 -1.98 -20.76 -16.47
N GLY A 93 -2.74 -19.93 -17.20
CA GLY A 93 -4.17 -19.75 -17.00
C GLY A 93 -4.54 -18.88 -15.79
N LEU A 94 -3.57 -18.13 -15.24
CA LEU A 94 -3.83 -17.12 -14.23
C LEU A 94 -4.21 -15.80 -14.90
N LEU A 95 -5.14 -15.11 -14.26
CA LEU A 95 -5.51 -13.75 -14.62
C LEU A 95 -4.58 -12.78 -13.89
N GLU A 96 -3.95 -11.89 -14.63
CA GLU A 96 -2.98 -10.93 -14.11
C GLU A 96 -3.49 -9.51 -14.29
N PHE A 97 -3.42 -8.73 -13.21
CA PHE A 97 -3.77 -7.32 -13.16
C PHE A 97 -2.51 -6.52 -12.87
N LEU A 98 -1.96 -5.87 -13.90
CA LEU A 98 -0.80 -5.00 -13.76
C LEU A 98 -1.26 -3.58 -13.43
N ILE A 99 -0.76 -3.07 -12.31
CA ILE A 99 -0.89 -1.68 -11.93
C ILE A 99 0.46 -1.03 -12.14
N LYS A 100 0.52 -0.14 -13.13
CA LYS A 100 1.74 0.59 -13.43
C LYS A 100 2.13 1.45 -12.24
N TYR A 101 3.42 1.69 -12.13
CA TYR A 101 3.93 2.50 -11.05
C TYR A 101 3.53 3.98 -11.10
N SER A 102 3.20 4.50 -12.29
CA SER A 102 2.54 5.81 -12.41
C SER A 102 1.22 5.86 -11.64
N GLU A 103 0.45 4.78 -11.66
CA GLU A 103 -0.83 4.65 -10.96
C GLU A 103 -0.63 4.43 -9.47
N ILE A 104 0.36 3.61 -9.09
CA ILE A 104 0.75 3.42 -7.68
C ILE A 104 1.17 4.75 -7.07
N ASN A 105 1.90 5.60 -7.80
CA ASN A 105 2.28 6.93 -7.33
C ASN A 105 1.08 7.83 -7.05
N GLN A 106 0.14 7.89 -7.99
CA GLN A 106 -1.08 8.68 -7.82
C GLN A 106 -1.89 8.19 -6.63
N TRP A 107 -1.93 6.87 -6.43
CA TRP A 107 -2.57 6.27 -5.28
C TRP A 107 -1.86 6.60 -3.96
N LEU A 108 -0.53 6.45 -3.89
CA LEU A 108 0.27 6.78 -2.70
C LEU A 108 0.13 8.25 -2.28
N GLN A 109 0.06 9.17 -3.24
CA GLN A 109 -0.17 10.60 -2.95
C GLN A 109 -1.52 10.86 -2.28
N LYS A 110 -2.56 10.13 -2.70
CA LYS A 110 -3.92 10.27 -2.15
C LYS A 110 -4.13 9.45 -0.88
N LEU A 111 -3.24 8.49 -0.62
CA LEU A 111 -3.40 7.54 0.47
C LEU A 111 -3.62 8.22 1.84
N PRO A 112 -2.83 9.21 2.29
CA PRO A 112 -3.06 9.82 3.59
C PRO A 112 -4.44 10.47 3.71
N GLU A 113 -4.91 11.17 2.67
CA GLU A 113 -6.24 11.78 2.64
C GLU A 113 -7.35 10.72 2.72
N LEU A 114 -7.25 9.69 1.87
CA LEU A 114 -8.21 8.59 1.84
C LEU A 114 -8.21 7.79 3.16
N PHE A 115 -7.05 7.65 3.80
CA PHE A 115 -6.92 6.94 5.07
C PHE A 115 -7.66 7.67 6.17
N LEU A 116 -7.46 8.99 6.28
CA LEU A 116 -8.13 9.81 7.28
C LEU A 116 -9.64 9.89 7.08
N ALA A 117 -10.11 9.86 5.83
CA ALA A 117 -11.53 9.83 5.52
C ALA A 117 -12.21 8.52 5.95
N ASN A 118 -11.51 7.39 5.89
CA ASN A 118 -12.06 6.05 6.17
C ASN A 118 -11.86 5.59 7.62
N TYR A 119 -10.91 6.16 8.36
CA TYR A 119 -10.62 5.80 9.75
C TYR A 119 -10.64 7.02 10.66
N PRO A 120 -11.85 7.52 11.00
CA PRO A 120 -11.96 8.53 12.05
C PRO A 120 -11.45 7.95 13.37
N LEU A 121 -10.73 8.79 14.12
CA LEU A 121 -10.11 8.46 15.40
C LEU A 121 -11.08 7.68 16.31
N SER A 122 -10.76 6.42 16.62
CA SER A 122 -11.44 5.74 17.72
C SER A 122 -10.87 6.25 19.04
N LEU A 123 -11.75 6.45 20.02
CA LEU A 123 -11.34 6.76 21.39
C LEU A 123 -10.67 5.50 21.95
N PHE A 124 -9.42 5.64 22.38
CA PHE A 124 -8.57 4.58 22.92
C PHE A 124 -9.34 3.64 23.86
N ASN A 125 -9.53 2.39 23.45
CA ASN A 125 -9.82 1.31 24.39
C ASN A 125 -8.48 0.72 24.81
N GLN A 126 -8.01 1.16 25.97
CA GLN A 126 -6.77 0.67 26.56
C GLN A 126 -6.92 -0.82 26.88
N HIS A 127 -6.08 -1.65 26.28
CA HIS A 127 -5.79 -2.97 26.81
C HIS A 127 -4.29 -3.03 27.09
N PRO A 128 -3.86 -3.29 28.35
CA PRO A 128 -2.47 -3.54 28.62
C PRO A 128 -2.05 -4.79 27.86
N THR A 129 -1.27 -4.60 26.80
CA THR A 129 -0.62 -5.67 26.07
C THR A 129 0.77 -5.85 26.64
N ASP A 130 1.15 -7.08 26.97
CA ASP A 130 2.51 -7.39 27.39
C ASP A 130 3.48 -7.00 26.28
N ILE A 131 4.42 -6.11 26.59
CA ILE A 131 5.44 -5.66 25.64
C ILE A 131 6.33 -6.86 25.33
N ASN A 132 6.19 -7.42 24.13
CA ASN A 132 7.10 -8.41 23.59
C ASN A 132 8.04 -7.76 22.56
N ASP A 133 9.03 -8.52 22.07
CA ASP A 133 10.04 -8.03 21.13
C ASP A 133 9.41 -7.49 19.82
N GLU A 134 8.31 -8.08 19.36
CA GLU A 134 7.59 -7.64 18.15
C GLU A 134 6.94 -6.26 18.35
N ILE A 135 6.23 -6.07 19.47
CA ILE A 135 5.63 -4.77 19.81
C ILE A 135 6.72 -3.72 19.99
N PHE A 136 7.84 -4.07 20.62
CA PHE A 136 8.98 -3.16 20.77
C PHE A 136 9.54 -2.74 19.40
N LEU A 137 9.74 -3.69 18.47
CA LEU A 137 10.18 -3.40 17.11
C LEU A 137 9.21 -2.45 16.38
N ILE A 138 7.91 -2.69 16.50
CA ILE A 138 6.88 -1.85 15.88
C ILE A 138 6.91 -0.44 16.45
N GLN A 139 7.04 -0.29 17.77
CA GLN A 139 7.19 0.99 18.45
C GLN A 139 8.46 1.71 18.02
N TYR A 140 9.59 1.01 17.96
CA TYR A 140 10.88 1.56 17.53
C TYR A 140 10.80 2.11 16.11
N ALA A 141 10.26 1.33 15.17
CA ALA A 141 10.06 1.79 13.79
C ALA A 141 9.13 3.02 13.73
N HIS A 142 8.02 3.02 14.48
CA HIS A 142 7.11 4.16 14.55
C HIS A 142 7.79 5.44 15.10
N ALA A 143 8.50 5.34 16.23
CA ALA A 143 9.24 6.45 16.83
C ALA A 143 10.33 6.98 15.90
N ARG A 144 11.01 6.07 15.18
CA ARG A 144 12.01 6.43 14.18
C ARG A 144 11.40 7.22 13.02
N CYS A 145 10.25 6.80 12.50
CA CYS A 145 9.52 7.58 11.50
C CYS A 145 9.19 8.98 12.01
N CYS A 146 8.69 9.11 13.25
CA CYS A 146 8.37 10.41 13.85
C CYS A 146 9.60 11.32 13.89
N SER A 147 10.75 10.79 14.33
CA SER A 147 12.00 11.54 14.39
C SER A 147 12.49 12.01 13.02
N LEU A 148 12.42 11.16 12.00
CA LEU A 148 12.82 11.49 10.63
C LEU A 148 11.90 12.54 10.00
N LEU A 149 10.60 12.47 10.25
CA LEU A 149 9.64 13.47 9.79
C LEU A 149 9.85 14.83 10.47
N ARG A 150 10.11 14.84 11.79
CA ARG A 150 10.48 16.08 12.51
C ARG A 150 11.75 16.67 11.94
N LEU A 151 12.78 15.84 11.71
CA LEU A 151 14.02 16.31 11.12
C LEU A 151 13.79 16.88 9.72
N GLY A 152 12.99 16.22 8.88
CA GLY A 152 12.62 16.73 7.56
C GLY A 152 11.91 18.08 7.62
N HIS A 153 11.05 18.28 8.62
CA HIS A 153 10.38 19.56 8.86
C HIS A 153 11.35 20.66 9.30
N LEU A 154 12.16 20.38 10.33
CA LEU A 154 13.13 21.33 10.88
C LEU A 154 14.20 21.72 9.87
N ASP A 155 14.56 20.80 8.99
CA ASP A 155 15.59 20.97 7.97
C ASP A 155 15.01 21.48 6.63
N HIS A 156 13.75 21.95 6.67
CA HIS A 156 12.97 22.57 5.59
C HIS A 156 12.82 21.73 4.31
N LEU A 157 12.92 20.42 4.42
CA LEU A 157 12.64 19.51 3.30
C LEU A 157 11.13 19.42 3.03
N ILE A 158 10.35 19.40 4.12
CA ILE A 158 8.91 19.22 4.11
C ILE A 158 8.28 20.20 5.11
N GLN A 159 6.97 20.42 5.00
CA GLN A 159 6.21 21.18 5.98
C GLN A 159 5.05 20.33 6.48
N LEU A 160 4.92 20.27 7.80
CA LEU A 160 3.88 19.55 8.52
C LEU A 160 3.06 20.59 9.27
N LYS A 161 1.77 20.34 9.45
CA LYS A 161 0.89 21.26 10.20
C LYS A 161 1.21 21.30 11.68
N THR A 162 1.53 20.14 12.26
CA THR A 162 1.99 19.99 13.64
C THR A 162 3.01 18.87 13.72
N LEU A 163 3.85 18.90 14.75
CA LEU A 163 4.83 17.87 15.06
C LEU A 163 4.33 16.89 16.14
N ASP A 164 3.06 17.01 16.54
CA ASP A 164 2.37 16.05 17.38
C ASP A 164 1.86 14.88 16.53
N PHE A 165 2.54 13.73 16.63
CA PHE A 165 2.20 12.50 15.92
C PHE A 165 1.27 11.57 16.70
N HIS A 166 0.93 11.89 17.96
CA HIS A 166 -0.10 11.13 18.68
C HIS A 166 -1.46 11.28 18.01
N GLN A 167 -1.71 12.48 17.48
CA GLN A 167 -2.91 12.81 16.74
C GLN A 167 -2.71 12.59 15.23
N LEU A 168 -3.78 12.23 14.53
CA LEU A 168 -3.82 12.18 13.07
C LEU A 168 -3.92 13.58 12.43
N THR A 169 -3.36 14.60 13.07
CA THR A 169 -3.51 16.02 12.71
C THR A 169 -2.23 16.65 12.18
N TRP A 170 -1.12 15.90 12.11
CA TRP A 170 0.19 16.40 11.66
C TRP A 170 0.24 16.81 10.18
N PHE A 171 -0.75 16.42 9.37
CA PHE A 171 -0.99 16.76 7.95
C PHE A 171 0.21 17.31 7.17
N TRP A 172 0.64 16.56 6.15
CA TRP A 172 1.61 17.05 5.17
C TRP A 172 1.09 18.27 4.41
N LEU A 173 1.75 19.41 4.54
CA LEU A 173 1.35 20.68 3.92
C LEU A 173 2.16 21.01 2.67
N SER A 174 3.47 20.72 2.68
CA SER A 174 4.35 21.06 1.57
C SER A 174 5.50 20.06 1.47
N PRO A 175 5.90 19.66 0.25
CA PRO A 175 5.32 20.04 -1.04
C PRO A 175 3.93 19.43 -1.27
N ASN A 176 3.04 20.15 -1.98
CA ASN A 176 1.69 19.69 -2.34
C ASN A 176 1.69 18.44 -3.23
N LEU A 177 2.74 18.26 -4.02
CA LEU A 177 2.95 17.08 -4.84
C LEU A 177 4.26 16.44 -4.41
N VAL A 178 4.15 15.38 -3.62
CA VAL A 178 5.28 14.47 -3.44
C VAL A 178 5.41 13.68 -4.74
N ILE A 179 6.30 14.14 -5.61
CA ILE A 179 6.54 13.46 -6.90
C ILE A 179 7.35 12.20 -6.61
N PHE A 180 6.66 11.10 -6.38
CA PHE A 180 7.26 9.77 -6.24
C PHE A 180 7.89 9.29 -7.57
N ASN A 181 7.74 10.02 -8.69
CA ASN A 181 8.15 9.59 -10.03
C ASN A 181 9.65 9.26 -10.13
N HIS A 182 10.47 9.84 -9.23
CA HIS A 182 11.91 9.57 -9.12
C HIS A 182 12.26 8.48 -8.10
N ILE A 183 11.38 8.16 -7.14
CA ILE A 183 11.67 7.16 -6.08
C ILE A 183 11.77 5.76 -6.67
N ILE A 184 10.89 5.41 -7.59
CA ILE A 184 10.46 4.01 -7.68
C ILE A 184 11.54 3.08 -8.28
N TRP A 185 12.70 3.60 -8.68
CA TRP A 185 13.61 2.90 -9.59
C TRP A 185 15.07 2.79 -9.17
N GLN A 186 15.50 3.42 -8.08
CA GLN A 186 16.94 3.42 -7.80
C GLN A 186 17.36 2.24 -6.93
N GLN A 187 16.55 1.86 -5.94
CA GLN A 187 16.94 0.84 -4.97
C GLN A 187 15.83 -0.19 -4.73
N ALA A 188 16.25 -1.45 -4.54
CA ALA A 188 15.34 -2.58 -4.32
C ALA A 188 14.52 -2.40 -3.02
N GLU A 189 15.09 -1.74 -2.01
CA GLU A 189 14.45 -1.48 -0.72
C GLU A 189 13.28 -0.49 -0.82
N GLU A 190 13.31 0.44 -1.78
CA GLU A 190 12.18 1.35 -2.06
C GLU A 190 10.99 0.57 -2.61
N GLN A 191 11.26 -0.35 -3.54
CA GLN A 191 10.25 -1.22 -4.14
C GLN A 191 9.67 -2.20 -3.13
N GLU A 192 10.52 -2.79 -2.28
CA GLU A 192 10.10 -3.68 -1.20
C GLU A 192 9.17 -2.94 -0.22
N LEU A 193 9.51 -1.70 0.15
CA LEU A 193 8.69 -0.89 1.04
C LEU A 193 7.32 -0.57 0.44
N ILE A 194 7.25 -0.20 -0.83
CA ILE A 194 5.98 0.08 -1.52
C ILE A 194 5.07 -1.16 -1.53
N ALA A 195 5.60 -2.34 -1.84
CA ALA A 195 4.79 -3.55 -1.78
C ALA A 195 4.38 -3.90 -0.36
N GLN A 196 5.23 -3.66 0.63
CA GLN A 196 4.85 -3.91 2.02
C GLN A 196 3.75 -2.96 2.50
N ILE A 197 3.80 -1.68 2.09
CA ILE A 197 2.71 -0.71 2.29
C ILE A 197 1.40 -1.24 1.68
N ILE A 198 1.43 -1.70 0.44
CA ILE A 198 0.25 -2.26 -0.25
C ILE A 198 -0.29 -3.49 0.49
N LYS A 199 0.59 -4.43 0.88
CA LYS A 199 0.21 -5.62 1.64
C LYS A 199 -0.46 -5.29 2.97
N VAL A 200 0.00 -4.24 3.67
CA VAL A 200 -0.59 -3.81 4.94
C VAL A 200 -2.01 -3.28 4.71
N ILE A 201 -2.21 -2.49 3.66
CA ILE A 201 -3.51 -1.89 3.33
C ILE A 201 -4.50 -2.96 2.84
N ASP A 202 -4.06 -3.85 1.95
CA ASP A 202 -4.87 -4.97 1.47
C ASP A 202 -5.13 -6.02 2.57
N GLY A 203 -4.18 -6.19 3.48
CA GLY A 203 -4.24 -7.14 4.59
C GLY A 203 -4.88 -6.60 5.87
N LYS A 204 -5.43 -5.39 5.89
CA LYS A 204 -5.87 -4.69 7.11
C LYS A 204 -6.86 -5.46 8.00
N ASP A 205 -7.70 -6.30 7.39
CA ASP A 205 -8.75 -7.07 8.09
C ASP A 205 -8.31 -8.50 8.44
N ARG A 206 -7.04 -8.86 8.20
CA ARG A 206 -6.51 -10.19 8.47
C ARG A 206 -6.14 -10.35 9.94
N VAL A 207 -6.28 -11.57 10.46
CA VAL A 207 -6.07 -11.92 11.88
C VAL A 207 -4.63 -11.69 12.37
N ASN A 208 -3.64 -11.64 11.48
CA ASN A 208 -2.22 -11.58 11.85
C ASN A 208 -1.62 -10.16 11.80
N SER A 209 -2.26 -9.22 12.51
CA SER A 209 -1.88 -7.80 12.52
C SER A 209 -0.46 -7.54 13.05
N ILE A 210 0.00 -8.31 14.06
CA ILE A 210 1.35 -8.16 14.63
C ILE A 210 2.42 -8.49 13.59
N LYS A 211 2.27 -9.61 12.87
CA LYS A 211 3.23 -10.00 11.84
C LYS A 211 3.26 -8.99 10.70
N ILE A 212 2.10 -8.54 10.22
CA ILE A 212 2.02 -7.54 9.14
C ILE A 212 2.71 -6.24 9.55
N ALA A 213 2.50 -5.77 10.78
CA ALA A 213 3.16 -4.59 11.32
C ALA A 213 4.67 -4.80 11.50
N SER A 214 5.09 -5.95 12.02
CA SER A 214 6.51 -6.29 12.20
C SER A 214 7.25 -6.40 10.87
N ASP A 215 6.62 -6.99 9.85
CA ASP A 215 7.15 -7.07 8.49
C ASP A 215 7.32 -5.65 7.91
N LEU A 216 6.32 -4.76 8.09
CA LEU A 216 6.41 -3.35 7.70
C LEU A 216 7.56 -2.63 8.43
N SER A 217 7.71 -2.83 9.73
CA SER A 217 8.80 -2.27 10.53
C SER A 217 10.17 -2.71 10.03
N ASN A 218 10.36 -4.00 9.78
CA ASN A 218 11.62 -4.54 9.26
C ASN A 218 11.94 -3.99 7.87
N THR A 219 10.97 -3.98 6.95
CA THR A 219 11.17 -3.42 5.60
C THR A 219 11.49 -1.93 5.66
N PHE A 220 10.81 -1.17 6.52
CA PHE A 220 11.12 0.24 6.74
C PHE A 220 12.55 0.45 7.26
N LEU A 221 13.01 -0.33 8.23
CA LEU A 221 14.37 -0.17 8.78
C LEU A 221 15.45 -0.49 7.75
N LYS A 222 15.23 -1.48 6.88
CA LYS A 222 16.13 -1.73 5.73
C LYS A 222 16.13 -0.56 4.76
N PHE A 223 14.95 -0.04 4.42
CA PHE A 223 14.83 1.15 3.59
C PHE A 223 15.58 2.34 4.21
N GLU A 224 15.41 2.61 5.51
CA GLU A 224 16.09 3.70 6.18
C GLU A 224 17.62 3.55 6.13
N GLN A 225 18.12 2.33 6.31
CA GLN A 225 19.54 2.02 6.27
C GLN A 225 20.14 2.21 4.87
N SER A 226 19.43 1.80 3.82
CA SER A 226 19.92 1.79 2.43
C SER A 226 19.65 3.10 1.67
N CYS A 227 18.55 3.80 1.99
CA CYS A 227 18.02 4.91 1.20
C CYS A 227 18.28 6.26 1.88
N ARG A 228 19.42 6.89 1.56
CA ARG A 228 19.79 8.20 2.13
C ARG A 228 18.79 9.30 1.79
N ILE A 229 18.36 10.08 2.78
CA ILE A 229 17.49 11.25 2.57
C ILE A 229 18.32 12.54 2.59
N TRP A 230 19.22 12.66 3.56
CA TRP A 230 20.10 13.82 3.74
C TRP A 230 21.43 13.66 3.00
N GLY A 231 22.26 14.70 3.09
CA GLY A 231 23.61 14.72 2.51
C GLY A 231 23.60 15.04 1.03
N GLU A 232 24.16 14.15 0.20
CA GLU A 232 24.23 14.33 -1.26
C GLU A 232 22.85 14.29 -1.91
N VAL A 233 21.95 13.42 -1.45
CA VAL A 233 20.59 13.29 -2.01
C VAL A 233 19.84 14.62 -1.85
N LYS A 234 19.74 15.18 -0.64
CA LYS A 234 19.15 16.52 -0.41
C LYS A 234 19.74 17.62 -1.32
N ARG A 235 21.05 17.58 -1.60
CA ARG A 235 21.74 18.62 -2.39
C ARG A 235 21.56 18.46 -3.90
N GLN A 236 21.47 17.23 -4.40
CA GLN A 236 21.44 16.91 -5.83
C GLN A 236 20.04 16.62 -6.34
N ASP A 237 19.21 16.00 -5.50
CA ASP A 237 17.84 15.60 -5.81
C ASP A 237 16.93 15.81 -4.59
N LEU A 238 16.49 17.06 -4.43
CA LEU A 238 15.54 17.44 -3.39
C LEU A 238 14.22 16.66 -3.51
N THR A 239 13.79 16.36 -4.74
CA THR A 239 12.53 15.64 -4.97
C THR A 239 12.60 14.22 -4.45
N LEU A 240 13.71 13.51 -4.65
CA LEU A 240 13.93 12.18 -4.10
C LEU A 240 13.94 12.19 -2.57
N ALA A 241 14.61 13.17 -1.95
CA ALA A 241 14.61 13.31 -0.49
C ALA A 241 13.19 13.51 0.08
N GLN A 242 12.41 14.42 -0.53
CA GLN A 242 11.01 14.68 -0.16
C GLN A 242 10.14 13.45 -0.35
N ALA A 243 10.38 12.72 -1.42
CA ALA A 243 9.57 11.58 -1.78
C ALA A 243 9.84 10.39 -0.85
N ARG A 244 11.10 10.16 -0.45
CA ARG A 244 11.46 9.23 0.62
C ARG A 244 10.80 9.60 1.95
N LEU A 245 10.80 10.88 2.32
CA LEU A 245 10.05 11.37 3.50
C LEU A 245 8.54 11.12 3.36
N GLY A 246 7.98 11.22 2.17
CA GLY A 246 6.59 10.88 1.88
C GLY A 246 6.27 9.41 2.16
N MET A 247 7.16 8.49 1.79
CA MET A 247 7.02 7.07 2.15
C MET A 247 7.09 6.87 3.66
N ILE A 248 8.01 7.54 4.36
CA ILE A 248 8.11 7.49 5.82
C ILE A 248 6.82 7.99 6.48
N ALA A 249 6.21 9.05 5.94
CA ALA A 249 4.92 9.56 6.38
C ALA A 249 3.81 8.50 6.28
N ILE A 250 3.75 7.75 5.18
CA ILE A 250 2.80 6.65 5.00
C ILE A 250 3.07 5.51 5.99
N VAL A 251 4.33 5.10 6.16
CA VAL A 251 4.71 4.07 7.13
C VAL A 251 4.32 4.48 8.55
N GLN A 252 4.61 5.73 8.95
CA GLN A 252 4.23 6.28 10.24
C GLN A 252 2.73 6.14 10.49
N LEU A 253 1.92 6.53 9.50
CA LEU A 253 0.46 6.46 9.56
C LEU A 253 -0.03 5.02 9.75
N LEU A 254 0.51 4.09 8.96
CA LEU A 254 0.14 2.67 9.00
C LEU A 254 0.55 1.99 10.32
N LEU A 255 1.77 2.24 10.79
CA LEU A 255 2.25 1.69 12.06
C LEU A 255 1.46 2.26 13.25
N ARG A 256 1.16 3.56 13.23
CA ARG A 256 0.30 4.19 14.24
C ARG A 256 -1.07 3.52 14.28
N PHE A 257 -1.71 3.33 13.13
CA PHE A 257 -3.00 2.64 13.03
C PHE A 257 -2.92 1.18 13.50
N GLY A 258 -1.87 0.46 13.12
CA GLY A 258 -1.64 -0.90 13.59
C GLY A 258 -1.53 -0.96 15.11
N LEU A 259 -0.71 -0.10 15.71
CA LEU A 259 -0.54 0.00 17.16
C LEU A 259 -1.88 0.33 17.86
N THR A 260 -2.61 1.35 17.41
CA THR A 260 -3.83 1.78 18.11
C THR A 260 -5.03 0.86 17.85
N GLU A 261 -5.39 0.64 16.58
CA GLU A 261 -6.66 0.00 16.21
C GLU A 261 -6.58 -1.52 16.20
N LYS A 262 -5.38 -2.08 15.97
CA LYS A 262 -5.21 -3.53 15.85
C LYS A 262 -4.58 -4.16 17.08
N LEU A 263 -3.71 -3.44 17.78
CA LEU A 263 -2.97 -3.96 18.93
C LEU A 263 -3.41 -3.35 20.28
N GLY A 264 -4.12 -2.22 20.28
CA GLY A 264 -4.54 -1.53 21.50
C GLY A 264 -3.38 -0.89 22.28
N VAL A 265 -2.26 -0.61 21.62
CA VAL A 265 -1.04 -0.05 22.19
C VAL A 265 -0.93 1.44 21.85
N ILE A 266 -0.48 2.25 22.82
CA ILE A 266 -0.23 3.68 22.61
C ILE A 266 1.06 3.84 21.78
N PRO A 267 1.01 4.50 20.60
CA PRO A 267 2.19 4.72 19.78
C PRO A 267 3.11 5.76 20.42
N LEU A 268 4.35 5.35 20.69
CA LEU A 268 5.40 6.20 21.24
C LEU A 268 6.06 6.99 20.11
N MET A 269 6.27 8.28 20.33
CA MET A 269 6.91 9.13 19.31
C MET A 269 8.44 9.15 19.44
N GLU A 270 8.97 8.67 20.56
CA GLU A 270 10.39 8.63 20.92
C GLU A 270 10.62 7.40 21.79
N LEU A 271 11.79 6.77 21.63
CA LEU A 271 12.26 5.60 22.37
C LEU A 271 13.74 5.75 22.71
#